data_AF-A0A2W7BZ73-F1
#
_entry.id   AF-A0A2W7BZ73-F1
#
_cell.length_a   1.000
_cell.length_b   1.000
_cell.length_c   1.000
_cell.angle_alpha   90.00
_cell.angle_beta   90.00
_cell.angle_gamma   90.00
#
_symmetry.space_group_name_H-M   'P 1'
#
loop_
_entity.id
_entity.type
_entity.pdbx_description
1 polymer ?
#
loop_
_entity_poly.entity_id
_entity_poly.type
_entity_poly.pdbx_seq_one_letter_code
_entity_poly.pdbx_strand_id
1 'polypeptide(L)' 'MPDTEVTGSTLTIQLPLKVRKRGGRKLIVAPVGQEPWTFARPRVDNTLVKAIARAYRWQEWNAQRHLWSE' A
#
# COMPACT_ATOMS: atom_id res chain seq x y z
N MET A 1 -19.33 -17.35 19.09
CA MET A 1 -19.77 -17.73 17.72
C MET A 1 -20.55 -16.52 17.21
N PRO A 2 -20.32 -15.99 16.00
CA PRO A 2 -21.12 -14.87 15.50
C PRO A 2 -22.59 -15.29 15.41
N ASP A 3 -23.49 -14.35 15.72
CA ASP A 3 -24.93 -14.56 15.58
C ASP A 3 -25.21 -14.71 14.08
N THR A 4 -25.40 -15.96 13.69
CA THR A 4 -25.49 -16.36 12.29
C THR A 4 -26.91 -16.84 12.06
N GLU A 5 -27.69 -16.06 11.34
CA GLU A 5 -29.06 -16.42 11.01
C GLU A 5 -29.09 -17.01 9.61
N VAL A 6 -29.56 -18.26 9.51
CA VAL A 6 -29.77 -18.96 8.24
C VAL A 6 -31.27 -18.97 7.97
N THR A 7 -31.70 -18.24 6.94
CA THR A 7 -33.10 -18.25 6.49
C THR A 7 -33.17 -18.82 5.09
N GLY A 8 -33.64 -20.07 4.97
CA GLY A 8 -33.71 -20.79 3.70
C GLY A 8 -32.33 -20.94 3.07
N SER A 9 -32.11 -20.29 1.93
CA SER A 9 -30.84 -20.26 1.19
C SER A 9 -29.94 -19.07 1.54
N THR A 10 -30.35 -18.19 2.47
CA THR A 10 -29.63 -16.96 2.82
C THR A 10 -28.90 -17.10 4.16
N LEU A 11 -27.60 -16.79 4.17
CA LEU A 11 -26.73 -16.76 5.34
C LEU A 11 -26.42 -15.30 5.73
N THR A 12 -26.89 -14.87 6.89
CA THR A 12 -26.58 -13.53 7.43
C THR A 12 -25.51 -13.63 8.50
N ILE A 13 -24.41 -12.86 8.34
CA ILE A 13 -23.30 -12.82 9.29
C ILE A 13 -23.13 -11.38 9.79
N GLN A 14 -23.26 -11.17 11.11
CA GLN A 14 -22.91 -9.90 11.72
C GLN A 14 -21.41 -9.84 12.03
N LEU A 15 -20.71 -8.88 11.42
CA LEU A 15 -19.27 -8.71 11.59
C LEU A 15 -18.97 -7.36 12.28
N PRO A 16 -18.40 -7.36 13.50
CA PRO A 16 -18.04 -6.13 14.21
C PRO A 16 -16.74 -5.54 13.63
N LEU A 17 -16.85 -4.75 12.58
CA LEU A 17 -15.73 -4.06 11.92
C LEU A 17 -15.66 -2.58 12.28
N LYS A 18 -14.46 -2.09 12.59
CA LYS A 18 -14.17 -0.66 12.79
C LYS A 18 -13.61 -0.06 11.52
N VAL A 19 -14.25 0.99 11.01
CA VAL A 19 -13.78 1.71 9.81
C VAL A 19 -13.23 3.08 10.21
N ARG A 20 -12.05 3.44 9.72
CA ARG A 20 -11.42 4.75 9.90
C ARG A 20 -11.15 5.42 8.55
N LYS A 21 -11.06 6.74 8.52
CA LYS A 21 -10.66 7.50 7.32
C LYS A 21 -9.15 7.74 7.34
N ARG A 22 -8.45 7.40 6.26
CA ARG A 22 -7.02 7.67 6.03
C ARG A 22 -6.84 8.37 4.69
N GLY A 23 -6.57 9.67 4.71
CA GLY A 23 -6.28 10.45 3.50
C GLY A 23 -7.37 10.34 2.42
N GLY A 24 -8.64 10.36 2.81
CA GLY A 24 -9.78 10.19 1.89
C GLY A 24 -10.22 8.76 1.63
N ARG A 25 -9.44 7.74 2.02
CA ARG A 25 -9.79 6.32 1.84
C ARG A 25 -10.32 5.70 3.13
N LYS A 26 -11.31 4.80 3.04
CA LYS A 26 -11.78 3.98 4.17
C LYS A 26 -10.74 2.90 4.47
N LEU A 27 -10.44 2.71 5.75
CA LEU A 27 -9.52 1.70 6.28
C LEU A 27 -10.27 0.83 7.28
N ILE A 28 -10.28 -0.49 7.06
CA ILE A 28 -10.77 -1.44 8.06
C ILE A 28 -9.66 -1.69 9.08
N VAL A 29 -9.99 -1.57 10.36
CA VAL A 29 -9.05 -1.73 11.47
C VAL A 29 -9.22 -3.12 12.07
N ALA A 30 -8.12 -3.88 12.11
CA ALA A 30 -8.10 -5.16 12.80
C ALA A 30 -8.32 -4.97 14.32
N PRO A 31 -9.03 -5.88 14.99
CA PRO A 31 -9.15 -5.88 16.45
C PRO A 31 -7.77 -5.91 17.13
N VAL A 32 -7.69 -5.34 18.34
CA VAL A 32 -6.45 -5.33 19.14
C VAL A 32 -6.01 -6.77 19.39
N GLY A 33 -4.74 -7.09 19.08
CA GLY A 33 -4.18 -8.43 19.27
C GLY A 33 -4.36 -9.39 18.08
N GLN A 34 -5.04 -8.98 17.00
CA GLN A 34 -5.05 -9.72 15.75
C GLN A 34 -4.11 -9.11 14.73
N GLU A 35 -3.25 -9.94 14.14
CA GLU A 35 -2.49 -9.54 12.96
C GLU A 35 -3.47 -9.20 11.82
N PRO A 36 -3.20 -8.12 11.05
CA PRO A 36 -4.01 -7.80 9.89
C PRO A 36 -4.03 -8.99 8.91
N TRP A 37 -5.22 -9.44 8.52
CA TRP A 37 -5.36 -10.55 7.56
C TRP A 37 -4.78 -10.25 6.17
N THR A 38 -4.48 -8.97 5.89
CA THR A 38 -3.81 -8.53 4.66
C THR A 38 -2.44 -7.99 5.00
N PHE A 39 -1.43 -8.37 4.22
CA PHE A 39 -0.15 -7.68 4.21
C PHE A 39 -0.36 -6.19 3.92
N ALA A 40 0.25 -5.33 4.75
CA ALA A 40 0.29 -3.91 4.47
C ALA A 40 0.86 -3.70 3.06
N ARG A 41 0.19 -2.89 2.24
CA ARG A 41 0.71 -2.58 0.90
C ARG A 41 2.16 -2.09 1.02
N PRO A 42 3.08 -2.56 0.15
CA PRO A 42 4.45 -2.07 0.15
C PRO A 42 4.45 -0.54 0.13
N ARG A 43 5.12 0.07 1.10
CA ARG A 43 5.28 1.52 1.15
C ARG A 43 6.45 1.85 0.23
N VAL A 44 6.13 2.19 -1.02
CA VAL A 44 7.14 2.68 -1.96
C VAL A 44 7.47 4.13 -1.58
N ASP A 45 8.74 4.38 -1.27
CA ASP A 45 9.23 5.75 -1.09
C ASP A 45 9.50 6.37 -2.47
N ASN A 46 8.51 7.10 -2.97
CA ASN A 46 8.61 7.80 -4.25
C ASN A 46 9.72 8.86 -4.27
N THR A 47 10.13 9.39 -3.12
CA THR A 47 11.21 10.37 -3.03
C THR A 47 12.54 9.69 -3.31
N LEU A 48 12.78 8.54 -2.67
CA LEU A 48 13.97 7.73 -2.92
C LEU A 48 14.03 7.25 -4.37
N VAL A 49 12.93 6.71 -4.90
CA VAL A 49 12.85 6.25 -6.30
C VAL A 49 13.21 7.37 -7.27
N LYS A 50 12.68 8.58 -7.07
CA LYS A 50 12.98 9.74 -7.92
C LYS A 50 14.42 10.23 -7.77
N ALA A 51 14.97 10.21 -6.55
CA ALA A 51 16.35 10.62 -6.29
C ALA A 51 17.33 9.71 -7.04
N ILE A 52 17.13 8.39 -6.96
CA ILE A 52 17.93 7.39 -7.68
C ILE A 52 17.81 7.63 -9.20
N ALA A 53 16.59 7.72 -9.73
CA ALA A 53 16.38 7.96 -11.16
C ALA A 53 17.07 9.25 -11.64
N ARG A 54 17.07 10.31 -10.84
CA ARG A 54 17.75 11.58 -11.18
C ARG A 54 19.26 11.44 -11.18
N ALA A 55 19.83 10.74 -10.19
CA ALA A 55 21.27 10.50 -10.12
C ALA A 55 21.78 9.75 -11.37
N TYR A 56 21.08 8.67 -11.76
CA TYR A 56 21.41 7.92 -12.98
C TYR A 56 21.29 8.79 -14.24
N ARG A 57 20.24 9.62 -14.35
CA ARG A 57 20.10 10.54 -15.49
C ARG A 57 21.24 11.55 -15.59
N TRP A 58 21.75 12.02 -14.45
CA TRP A 58 22.89 12.95 -14.43
C TRP A 58 24.19 12.25 -14.78
N GLN A 59 24.38 11.01 -14.32
CA GLN A 59 25.52 10.19 -14.70
C GLN A 59 25.56 9.96 -16.21
N GLU A 60 24.41 9.65 -16.83
CA GLU A 60 24.31 9.49 -18.29
C GLU A 60 24.71 10.77 -19.05
N TRP A 61 24.23 11.93 -18.59
CA TRP A 61 24.63 13.21 -19.19
C TRP A 61 26.13 13.49 -19.04
N ASN A 62 26.70 13.20 -17.86
CA ASN A 62 28.13 13.33 -17.63
C ASN A 62 28.94 12.36 -18.50
N ALA A 63 28.49 11.10 -18.62
CA ALA A 63 29.14 10.09 -19.45
C ALA A 63 29.15 10.51 -20.93
N GLN A 64 28.05 11.09 -21.42
CA GLN A 64 28.00 11.64 -22.77
C GLN A 64 28.95 12.82 -22.92
N ARG A 65 29.09 13.71 -21.93
CA ARG A 65 30.02 14.85 -22.00
C ARG A 65 31.48 14.46 -22.24
N HIS A 66 31.91 13.31 -21.73
CA HIS A 66 33.25 12.77 -21.96
C HIS A 66 33.48 12.27 -23.40
N LEU A 67 32.41 11.95 -24.15
CA LEU A 67 32.49 11.51 -25.55
C LEU A 67 32.61 12.67 -26.55
N TRP A 68 32.38 13.92 -26.13
CA TRP A 68 32.48 15.12 -26.98
C TRP A 68 33.73 15.97 -26.68
N SER A 69 34.62 15.48 -25.81
CA SER A 69 35.85 16.19 -25.41
C SER A 69 37.13 15.57 -25.98
N GLU A 70 37.03 14.68 -26.97
CA GLU A 70 38.15 14.13 -27.74
C GLU A 70 38.06 14.57 -29.21
#